data_AF-A0A939AE11-F1
#
_entry.id   AF-A0A939AE11-F1
#
_cell.length_a   1.000
_cell.length_b   1.000
_cell.length_c   1.000
_cell.angle_alpha   90.00
_cell.angle_beta   90.00
_cell.angle_gamma   90.00
#
_symmetry.space_group_name_H-M   'P 1'
#
loop_
_entity.id
_entity.type
_entity.pdbx_description
1 polymer ?
#
loop_
_entity_poly.entity_id
_entity_poly.type
_entity_poly.pdbx_seq_one_letter_code
_entity_poly.pdbx_strand_id
1 'polypeptide(L)'
;MARKTRNIPKTLKELAIAEYIRDYFGHNSAFPSNEEIVDHLKVEFDEGEVGPLYPKDITNLKKGSYQLLDIKVALPRNGSLEVELRDALDLDGAVVVGSPYRAYDQGVLRNIIGYQAARFFDENVRDGQTVTFSCSMTIREMIKMIHERYSRLKVMTDSVVAVDEFSIMSPASIAVLFLDRFPDCTATAYTVTPSLVAALGRDKVQTLLDEALFSKSFNADWIFVGIGTLTRELGRHGVMPGFDFLTHVVTSDVGPLAQRGTVGEISYWPFDADGIPVFRGRNEKLAYFRHVFTYSQFGVLEREHRFAHAPQAGRSRVVGVAGGLHKVKAIRAAARYLDYLVTDVKTAQAIVDDAA
;
A
#
# COMPACT_ATOMS: atom_id res chain seq x y z
N MET A 1 -54.00 29.67 -6.50
CA MET A 1 -52.62 29.67 -7.04
C MET A 1 -51.81 28.61 -6.31
N ALA A 2 -51.54 27.48 -6.95
CA ALA A 2 -50.68 26.44 -6.37
C ALA A 2 -49.21 26.85 -6.54
N ARG A 3 -48.49 27.03 -5.42
CA ARG A 3 -47.02 27.19 -5.42
C ARG A 3 -46.42 25.92 -6.02
N LYS A 4 -45.78 26.03 -7.19
CA LYS A 4 -44.92 24.96 -7.72
C LYS A 4 -43.72 24.84 -6.78
N THR A 5 -43.68 23.79 -5.97
CA THR A 5 -42.46 23.35 -5.27
C THR A 5 -41.36 23.13 -6.31
N ARG A 6 -40.33 23.99 -6.29
CA ARG A 6 -39.13 23.78 -7.10
C ARG A 6 -38.42 22.55 -6.52
N ASN A 7 -38.29 21.49 -7.30
CA ASN A 7 -37.46 20.35 -6.90
C ASN A 7 -36.00 20.83 -6.77
N ILE A 8 -35.51 20.92 -5.54
CA ILE A 8 -34.08 21.13 -5.30
C ILE A 8 -33.31 19.93 -5.88
N PRO A 9 -32.24 20.17 -6.68
CA PRO A 9 -31.35 19.14 -7.17
C PRO A 9 -30.87 18.20 -6.05
N LYS A 10 -30.89 16.89 -6.33
CA LYS A 10 -30.45 15.83 -5.40
C LYS A 10 -29.09 16.11 -4.75
N THR A 11 -28.16 16.69 -5.52
CA THR A 11 -26.81 17.04 -5.09
C THR A 11 -26.76 18.10 -3.98
N LEU A 12 -27.66 19.08 -3.98
CA LEU A 12 -27.71 20.10 -2.92
C LEU A 12 -28.22 19.51 -1.60
N LYS A 13 -29.14 18.55 -1.67
CA LYS A 13 -29.58 17.80 -0.48
C LYS A 13 -28.47 16.91 0.08
N GLU A 14 -27.70 16.26 -0.79
CA GLU A 14 -26.56 15.42 -0.40
C GLU A 14 -25.44 16.25 0.26
N LEU A 15 -25.19 17.48 -0.22
CA LEU A 15 -24.22 18.43 0.37
C LEU A 15 -24.67 18.94 1.74
N ALA A 16 -25.92 19.39 1.88
CA ALA A 16 -26.43 19.88 3.16
C ALA A 16 -26.43 18.78 4.25
N ILE A 17 -26.76 17.54 3.88
CA ILE A 17 -26.63 16.38 4.79
C ILE A 17 -25.17 16.14 5.19
N ALA A 18 -24.24 16.24 4.23
CA ALA A 18 -22.81 16.04 4.51
C ALA A 18 -22.24 17.14 5.42
N GLU A 19 -22.65 18.40 5.22
CA GLU A 19 -22.29 19.53 6.09
C GLU A 19 -22.87 19.38 7.50
N TYR A 20 -24.17 19.06 7.62
CA TYR A 20 -24.80 18.81 8.91
C TYR A 20 -24.11 17.68 9.69
N ILE A 21 -23.84 16.54 9.03
CA ILE A 21 -23.16 15.41 9.67
C ILE A 21 -21.75 15.84 10.11
N ARG A 22 -21.03 16.61 9.28
CA ARG A 22 -19.69 17.12 9.62
C ARG A 22 -19.71 18.00 10.87
N ASP A 23 -20.65 18.94 10.95
CA ASP A 23 -20.79 19.86 12.09
C ASP A 23 -21.27 19.13 13.35
N TYR A 24 -22.20 18.17 13.20
CA TYR A 24 -22.68 17.34 14.31
C TYR A 24 -21.54 16.55 14.96
N PHE A 25 -20.65 15.97 14.16
CA PHE A 25 -19.46 15.24 14.64
C PHE A 25 -18.35 16.16 15.18
N GLY A 26 -18.37 17.46 14.86
CA GLY A 26 -17.51 18.44 15.52
C GLY A 26 -17.79 18.55 17.03
N HIS A 27 -18.98 18.12 17.47
CA HIS A 27 -19.45 18.29 18.84
C HIS A 27 -19.91 16.99 19.53
N ASN A 28 -20.10 15.88 18.80
CA ASN A 28 -20.68 14.63 19.31
C ASN A 28 -19.93 13.37 18.84
N SER A 29 -19.94 12.32 19.67
CA SER A 29 -19.26 11.04 19.39
C SER A 29 -20.16 9.96 18.77
N ALA A 30 -21.48 10.18 18.72
CA ALA A 30 -22.46 9.25 18.16
C ALA A 30 -23.03 9.78 16.84
N PHE A 31 -23.43 8.89 15.92
CA PHE A 31 -24.10 9.30 14.70
C PHE A 31 -25.54 9.73 15.02
N PRO A 32 -26.03 10.88 14.53
CA PRO A 32 -27.42 11.27 14.74
C PRO A 32 -28.33 10.26 14.04
N SER A 33 -29.45 9.97 14.69
CA SER A 33 -30.53 9.19 14.12
C SER A 33 -31.05 9.86 12.85
N ASN A 34 -31.66 9.07 11.97
CA ASN A 34 -32.26 9.63 10.76
C ASN A 34 -33.39 10.64 11.09
N GLU A 35 -34.03 10.49 12.25
CA GLU A 35 -35.09 11.39 12.73
C GLU A 35 -34.50 12.75 13.13
N GLU A 36 -33.39 12.76 13.87
CA GLU A 36 -32.67 13.99 14.24
C GLU A 36 -32.15 14.75 13.01
N ILE A 37 -31.59 14.05 12.01
CA ILE A 37 -31.14 14.66 10.76
C ILE A 37 -32.31 15.31 10.01
N VAL A 38 -33.45 14.62 9.94
CA VAL A 38 -34.66 15.14 9.26
C VAL A 38 -35.16 16.39 9.96
N ASP A 39 -35.26 16.38 11.28
CA ASP A 39 -35.80 17.52 12.04
C ASP A 39 -34.89 18.73 11.98
N HIS A 40 -33.57 18.55 11.94
CA HIS A 40 -32.64 19.66 11.75
C HIS A 40 -32.71 20.28 10.36
N LEU A 41 -32.72 19.45 9.30
CA LEU A 41 -32.76 19.94 7.93
C LEU A 41 -34.11 20.59 7.57
N LYS A 42 -35.20 20.23 8.25
CA LYS A 42 -36.48 20.95 8.16
C LYS A 42 -36.39 22.40 8.66
N VAL A 43 -35.48 22.70 9.59
CA VAL A 43 -35.30 24.06 10.14
C VAL A 43 -34.50 24.93 9.17
N GLU A 44 -33.54 24.36 8.45
CA GLU A 44 -32.69 25.10 7.50
C GLU A 44 -33.37 25.31 6.13
N PHE A 45 -34.17 24.34 5.68
CA PHE A 45 -34.94 24.47 4.45
C PHE A 45 -36.37 24.89 4.80
N ASP A 46 -36.70 26.17 4.61
CA ASP A 46 -38.04 26.72 4.82
C ASP A 46 -39.13 25.82 4.18
N GLU A 47 -40.23 25.59 4.90
CA GLU A 47 -41.25 24.53 4.66
C GLU A 47 -41.88 24.55 3.24
N GLY A 48 -41.59 25.57 2.44
CA GLY A 48 -42.08 25.75 1.07
C GLY A 48 -41.12 25.37 -0.06
N GLU A 49 -39.80 25.24 0.17
CA GLU A 49 -38.83 25.02 -0.92
C GLU A 49 -38.42 23.56 -1.11
N VAL A 50 -38.49 22.77 -0.04
CA VAL A 50 -38.10 21.35 -0.06
C VAL A 50 -39.30 20.52 0.34
N GLY A 51 -39.83 19.71 -0.59
CA GLY A 51 -40.85 18.72 -0.24
C GLY A 51 -40.39 17.86 0.95
N PRO A 52 -41.33 17.31 1.75
CA PRO A 52 -41.02 16.72 3.05
C PRO A 52 -39.92 15.67 2.95
N LEU A 53 -38.86 15.85 3.76
CA LEU A 53 -37.81 14.86 3.96
C LEU A 53 -38.31 13.81 4.96
N TYR A 54 -38.23 12.54 4.58
CA TYR A 54 -38.55 11.43 5.46
C TYR A 54 -37.27 10.69 5.89
N PRO A 55 -37.28 9.97 7.04
CA PRO A 55 -36.13 9.18 7.48
C PRO A 55 -35.61 8.17 6.44
N LYS A 56 -36.50 7.66 5.58
CA LYS A 56 -36.16 6.80 4.43
C LYS A 56 -35.35 7.52 3.34
N ASP A 57 -35.57 8.82 3.16
CA ASP A 57 -34.84 9.62 2.19
C ASP A 57 -33.42 9.87 2.69
N ILE A 58 -33.23 10.04 4.01
CA ILE A 58 -31.91 10.06 4.65
C ILE A 58 -31.19 8.73 4.49
N THR A 59 -31.85 7.57 4.59
CA THR A 59 -31.19 6.28 4.33
C THR A 59 -30.65 6.17 2.91
N ASN A 60 -31.40 6.66 1.91
CA ASN A 60 -31.00 6.63 0.51
C ASN A 60 -29.96 7.71 0.19
N LEU A 61 -30.06 8.88 0.82
CA LEU A 61 -29.09 9.96 0.72
C LEU A 61 -27.79 9.58 1.43
N LYS A 62 -27.80 9.00 2.63
CA LYS A 62 -26.61 8.44 3.31
C LYS A 62 -25.83 7.51 2.38
N LYS A 63 -26.49 6.62 1.63
CA LYS A 63 -25.81 5.76 0.65
C LYS A 63 -25.07 6.52 -0.46
N GLY A 64 -25.56 7.70 -0.87
CA GLY A 64 -24.87 8.61 -1.79
C GLY A 64 -23.85 9.52 -1.10
N SER A 65 -24.20 10.08 0.07
CA SER A 65 -23.41 10.99 0.90
C SER A 65 -22.25 10.33 1.63
N TYR A 66 -22.22 9.00 1.80
CA TYR A 66 -21.00 8.30 2.24
C TYR A 66 -19.84 8.51 1.26
N GLN A 67 -20.12 8.88 0.00
CA GLN A 67 -19.08 9.30 -0.96
C GLN A 67 -18.56 10.73 -0.70
N LEU A 68 -19.26 11.51 0.14
CA LEU A 68 -18.94 12.90 0.50
C LEU A 68 -18.41 13.04 1.94
N LEU A 69 -18.43 11.97 2.72
CA LEU A 69 -18.00 11.93 4.12
C LEU A 69 -16.70 11.11 4.24
N ASP A 70 -15.67 11.74 4.80
CA ASP A 70 -14.45 11.04 5.20
C ASP A 70 -14.64 10.48 6.63
N ILE A 71 -14.98 9.19 6.73
CA ILE A 71 -15.18 8.52 8.02
C ILE A 71 -13.85 7.89 8.46
N LYS A 72 -13.18 8.53 9.42
CA LYS A 72 -11.96 7.99 10.03
C LYS A 72 -12.32 6.91 11.06
N VAL A 73 -12.28 5.65 10.64
CA VAL A 73 -12.43 4.50 11.56
C VAL A 73 -11.06 4.10 12.09
N ALA A 74 -10.78 4.36 13.36
CA ALA A 74 -9.60 3.82 14.01
C ALA A 74 -9.77 2.30 14.20
N LEU A 75 -9.10 1.51 13.36
CA LEU A 75 -9.07 0.06 13.53
C LEU A 75 -8.28 -0.28 14.80
N PRO A 76 -8.81 -1.11 15.71
CA PRO A 76 -8.10 -1.46 16.92
C PRO A 76 -6.82 -2.23 16.59
N ARG A 77 -5.71 -1.78 17.18
CA ARG A 77 -4.39 -2.44 17.13
C ARG A 77 -4.30 -3.51 18.22
N ASN A 78 -3.56 -4.58 17.93
CA ASN A 78 -3.26 -5.63 18.91
C ASN A 78 -1.86 -5.41 19.50
N GLY A 79 -1.78 -4.59 20.56
CA GLY A 79 -0.50 -4.18 21.15
C GLY A 79 0.34 -5.33 21.73
N SER A 80 -0.26 -6.39 22.27
CA SER A 80 0.53 -7.54 22.77
C SER A 80 1.18 -8.29 21.63
N LEU A 81 0.42 -8.54 20.56
CA LEU A 81 0.93 -9.25 19.38
C LEU A 81 1.93 -8.39 18.59
N GLU A 82 1.86 -7.05 18.67
CA GLU A 82 2.89 -6.15 18.14
C GLU A 82 4.24 -6.36 18.82
N VAL A 83 4.27 -6.52 20.15
CA VAL A 83 5.50 -6.78 20.91
C VAL A 83 6.04 -8.16 20.57
N GLU A 84 5.19 -9.18 20.59
CA GLU A 84 5.59 -10.56 20.27
C GLU A 84 6.13 -10.68 18.85
N LEU A 85 5.47 -10.07 17.86
CA LEU A 85 5.90 -10.10 16.47
C LEU A 85 7.22 -9.34 16.26
N ARG A 86 7.38 -8.18 16.92
CA ARG A 86 8.63 -7.42 16.90
C ARG A 86 9.79 -8.29 17.40
N ASP A 87 9.59 -8.95 18.54
CA ASP A 87 10.64 -9.76 19.18
C ASP A 87 10.93 -11.03 18.36
N ALA A 88 9.89 -11.66 17.79
CA ALA A 88 10.04 -12.86 16.95
C ALA A 88 10.78 -12.60 15.62
N LEU A 89 10.76 -11.36 15.12
CA LEU A 89 11.36 -10.99 13.84
C LEU A 89 12.56 -10.02 13.96
N ASP A 90 12.96 -9.65 15.18
CA ASP A 90 14.03 -8.66 15.45
C ASP A 90 13.82 -7.32 14.74
N LEU A 91 12.61 -6.77 14.85
CA LEU A 91 12.21 -5.49 14.24
C LEU A 91 12.36 -4.32 15.22
N ASP A 92 12.49 -3.08 14.71
CA ASP A 92 12.36 -1.86 15.52
C ASP A 92 10.92 -1.68 16.02
N GLY A 93 9.93 -2.12 15.24
CA GLY A 93 8.53 -2.09 15.63
C GLY A 93 7.58 -2.87 14.71
N ALA A 94 6.37 -3.12 15.21
CA ALA A 94 5.31 -3.74 14.41
C ALA A 94 3.98 -3.04 14.66
N VAL A 95 3.09 -3.14 13.67
CA VAL A 95 1.69 -2.73 13.77
C VAL A 95 0.82 -3.90 13.35
N VAL A 96 -0.08 -4.32 14.25
CA VAL A 96 -0.93 -5.50 14.04
C VAL A 96 -2.39 -5.11 14.13
N VAL A 97 -3.14 -5.32 13.05
CA VAL A 97 -4.57 -4.99 12.96
C VAL A 97 -5.46 -6.21 12.82
N GLY A 98 -6.75 -6.02 13.10
CA GLY A 98 -7.75 -7.07 12.91
C GLY A 98 -7.79 -7.62 11.48
N SER A 99 -8.02 -8.91 11.34
CA SER A 99 -8.32 -9.57 10.06
C SER A 99 -9.82 -9.50 9.77
N PRO A 100 -10.25 -9.52 8.50
CA PRO A 100 -11.67 -9.69 8.16
C PRO A 100 -12.27 -10.94 8.81
N TYR A 101 -13.50 -10.79 9.32
CA TYR A 101 -14.24 -11.79 10.11
C TYR A 101 -14.81 -12.94 9.27
N ARG A 102 -15.17 -12.68 8.01
CA ARG A 102 -15.69 -13.69 7.07
C ARG A 102 -14.67 -13.97 5.97
N ALA A 103 -14.88 -15.09 5.24
CA ALA A 103 -14.05 -15.66 4.17
C ALA A 103 -12.88 -14.75 3.78
N TYR A 104 -11.67 -15.14 4.17
CA TYR A 104 -10.42 -14.37 4.15
C TYR A 104 -10.19 -13.61 2.82
N ASP A 105 -10.88 -12.50 2.65
CA ASP A 105 -10.94 -11.73 1.42
C ASP A 105 -9.67 -10.90 1.33
N GLN A 106 -8.84 -11.24 0.34
CA GLN A 106 -7.54 -10.60 0.14
C GLN A 106 -7.66 -9.12 -0.25
N GLY A 107 -8.77 -8.72 -0.88
CA GLY A 107 -9.08 -7.33 -1.17
C GLY A 107 -9.38 -6.53 0.09
N VAL A 108 -10.27 -7.04 0.94
CA VAL A 108 -10.62 -6.41 2.22
C VAL A 108 -9.41 -6.36 3.14
N LEU A 109 -8.67 -7.47 3.26
CA LEU A 109 -7.46 -7.53 4.07
C LEU A 109 -6.41 -6.50 3.61
N ARG A 110 -6.18 -6.41 2.30
CA ARG A 110 -5.26 -5.42 1.72
C ARG A 110 -5.68 -4.00 2.07
N ASN A 111 -6.97 -3.69 2.01
CA ASN A 111 -7.47 -2.35 2.35
C ASN A 111 -7.28 -2.05 3.85
N ILE A 112 -7.50 -3.02 4.73
CA ILE A 112 -7.28 -2.89 6.18
C ILE A 112 -5.80 -2.61 6.47
N ILE A 113 -4.89 -3.40 5.88
CA ILE A 113 -3.45 -3.22 6.06
C ILE A 113 -2.99 -1.90 5.45
N GLY A 114 -3.47 -1.55 4.25
CA GLY A 114 -3.16 -0.29 3.59
C GLY A 114 -3.60 0.92 4.41
N TYR A 115 -4.81 0.89 4.97
CA TYR A 115 -5.31 1.93 5.87
C TYR A 115 -4.40 2.12 7.08
N GLN A 116 -4.02 1.01 7.73
CA GLN A 116 -3.16 1.09 8.90
C GLN A 116 -1.75 1.54 8.57
N ALA A 117 -1.21 1.13 7.41
CA ALA A 117 0.08 1.60 6.95
C ALA A 117 0.07 3.10 6.65
N ALA A 118 -1.06 3.64 6.18
CA ALA A 118 -1.23 5.07 5.97
C ALA A 118 -1.29 5.84 7.30
N ARG A 119 -1.91 5.26 8.34
CA ARG A 119 -1.86 5.81 9.69
C ARG A 119 -0.44 5.81 10.26
N PHE A 120 0.30 4.71 10.07
CA PHE A 120 1.72 4.66 10.44
C PHE A 120 2.52 5.74 9.70
N PHE A 121 2.24 5.95 8.40
CA PHE A 121 2.84 7.02 7.61
C PHE A 121 2.57 8.40 8.22
N ASP A 122 1.30 8.73 8.48
CA ASP A 122 0.88 10.00 9.08
C ASP A 122 1.57 10.26 10.45
N GLU A 123 1.76 9.21 11.25
CA GLU A 123 2.37 9.30 12.59
C GLU A 123 3.89 9.54 12.55
N ASN A 124 4.58 9.02 11.53
CA ASN A 124 6.04 8.89 11.51
C ASN A 124 6.74 9.74 10.46
N VAL A 125 6.11 9.97 9.31
CA VAL A 125 6.69 10.74 8.21
C VAL A 125 6.44 12.24 8.42
N ARG A 126 7.51 13.02 8.30
CA ARG A 126 7.50 14.47 8.46
C ARG A 126 7.59 15.18 7.12
N ASP A 127 6.87 16.28 6.99
CA ASP A 127 6.90 17.11 5.79
C ASP A 127 8.33 17.64 5.53
N GLY A 128 8.78 17.56 4.28
CA GLY A 128 10.18 17.84 3.91
C GLY A 128 11.08 16.60 3.80
N GLN A 129 10.65 15.45 4.30
CA GLN A 129 11.40 14.19 4.18
C GLN A 129 11.31 13.57 2.78
N THR A 130 12.24 12.66 2.52
CA THR A 130 12.28 11.84 1.30
C THR A 130 11.68 10.46 1.59
N VAL A 131 10.79 10.00 0.71
CA VAL A 131 10.10 8.71 0.85
C VAL A 131 10.23 7.91 -0.43
N THR A 132 10.55 6.63 -0.30
CA THR A 132 10.53 5.69 -1.42
C THR A 132 9.39 4.68 -1.25
N PHE A 133 8.63 4.43 -2.33
CA PHE A 133 7.53 3.47 -2.36
C PHE A 133 7.83 2.30 -3.29
N SER A 134 7.42 1.09 -2.87
CA SER A 134 7.32 -0.04 -3.78
C SER A 134 6.05 -0.06 -4.61
N CYS A 135 6.15 -0.78 -5.72
CA CYS A 135 5.14 -0.84 -6.76
C CYS A 135 4.11 -1.96 -6.52
N SER A 136 3.47 -1.98 -5.34
CA SER A 136 2.52 -3.03 -4.97
C SER A 136 1.09 -2.53 -4.74
N MET A 137 0.10 -3.41 -4.88
CA MET A 137 -1.30 -3.07 -4.62
C MET A 137 -1.53 -2.57 -3.19
N THR A 138 -0.87 -3.13 -2.18
CA THR A 138 -1.06 -2.69 -0.79
C THR A 138 -0.50 -1.29 -0.56
N ILE A 139 0.66 -0.98 -1.15
CA ILE A 139 1.24 0.38 -1.12
C ILE A 139 0.34 1.37 -1.87
N ARG A 140 -0.25 0.95 -2.99
CA ARG A 140 -1.24 1.77 -3.71
C ARG A 140 -2.44 2.12 -2.83
N GLU A 141 -2.99 1.15 -2.10
CA GLU A 141 -4.10 1.41 -1.17
C GLU A 141 -3.66 2.28 0.02
N MET A 142 -2.44 2.08 0.52
CA MET A 142 -1.85 2.95 1.55
C MET A 142 -1.79 4.42 1.10
N ILE A 143 -1.22 4.71 -0.08
CA ILE A 143 -1.11 6.09 -0.59
C ILE A 143 -2.48 6.77 -0.68
N LYS A 144 -3.51 6.05 -1.13
CA LYS A 144 -4.89 6.55 -1.18
C LYS A 144 -5.51 6.84 0.19
N MET A 145 -4.91 6.38 1.27
CA MET A 145 -5.45 6.48 2.61
C MET A 145 -4.60 7.36 3.53
N ILE A 146 -3.52 7.99 3.04
CA ILE A 146 -2.74 8.98 3.80
C ILE A 146 -3.65 10.19 4.08
N HIS A 147 -3.83 10.55 5.35
CA HIS A 147 -4.81 11.58 5.73
C HIS A 147 -4.17 12.97 5.89
N GLU A 148 -2.92 13.03 6.33
CA GLU A 148 -2.23 14.29 6.55
C GLU A 148 -1.95 15.00 5.23
N ARG A 149 -1.89 16.33 5.27
CA ARG A 149 -1.52 17.14 4.10
C ARG A 149 -0.02 17.40 4.11
N TYR A 150 0.62 17.02 3.01
CA TYR A 150 2.04 17.25 2.77
C TYR A 150 2.24 18.19 1.60
N SER A 151 3.26 19.05 1.68
CA SER A 151 3.60 20.00 0.62
C SER A 151 5.09 20.06 0.29
N ARG A 152 5.94 19.36 1.03
CA ARG A 152 7.39 19.35 0.83
C ARG A 152 8.00 17.95 0.80
N LEU A 153 7.19 16.89 0.75
CA LEU A 153 7.71 15.55 0.58
C LEU A 153 8.36 15.38 -0.79
N LYS A 154 9.43 14.58 -0.82
CA LYS A 154 10.11 14.15 -2.04
C LYS A 154 9.93 12.65 -2.19
N VAL A 155 9.17 12.24 -3.19
CA VAL A 155 8.81 10.83 -3.41
C VAL A 155 9.66 10.21 -4.51
N MET A 156 10.06 8.97 -4.30
CA MET A 156 10.72 8.13 -5.28
C MET A 156 10.08 6.74 -5.31
N THR A 157 10.36 5.96 -6.35
CA THR A 157 9.90 4.56 -6.46
C THR A 157 11.08 3.61 -6.41
N ASP A 158 10.93 2.45 -5.76
CA ASP A 158 12.03 1.50 -5.54
C ASP A 158 12.33 0.53 -6.69
N SER A 159 11.58 0.68 -7.78
CA SER A 159 11.75 -0.11 -8.99
C SER A 159 11.68 0.83 -10.18
N VAL A 160 12.34 0.40 -11.25
CA VAL A 160 12.20 1.03 -12.57
C VAL A 160 11.43 0.13 -13.53
N VAL A 161 11.19 -1.13 -13.17
CA VAL A 161 10.59 -2.09 -14.10
C VAL A 161 9.10 -1.82 -14.18
N ALA A 162 8.63 -1.49 -15.38
CA ALA A 162 7.22 -1.38 -15.69
C ALA A 162 6.82 -2.49 -16.67
N VAL A 163 5.78 -3.21 -16.30
CA VAL A 163 5.22 -4.30 -17.12
C VAL A 163 3.83 -3.87 -17.56
N ASP A 164 3.57 -3.97 -18.87
CA ASP A 164 2.42 -3.35 -19.53
C ASP A 164 1.09 -3.87 -18.94
N GLU A 165 1.05 -5.16 -18.62
CA GLU A 165 -0.07 -5.85 -17.98
C GLU A 165 -0.34 -5.37 -16.54
N PHE A 166 0.60 -4.64 -15.94
CA PHE A 166 0.52 -4.06 -14.60
C PHE A 166 0.75 -2.55 -14.59
N SER A 167 0.25 -1.84 -15.61
CA SER A 167 0.37 -0.38 -15.73
C SER A 167 -0.01 0.37 -14.45
N ILE A 168 -1.09 -0.03 -13.76
CA ILE A 168 -1.56 0.59 -12.50
C ILE A 168 -0.59 0.46 -11.32
N MET A 169 0.37 -0.45 -11.42
CA MET A 169 1.45 -0.67 -10.44
C MET A 169 2.81 -0.28 -11.02
N SER A 170 2.87 0.44 -12.14
CA SER A 170 4.14 0.95 -12.64
C SER A 170 4.72 2.01 -11.69
N PRO A 171 6.06 2.18 -11.68
CA PRO A 171 6.70 3.29 -10.97
C PRO A 171 6.05 4.65 -11.26
N ALA A 172 5.80 4.94 -12.55
CA ALA A 172 5.13 6.17 -12.96
C ALA A 172 3.71 6.31 -12.37
N SER A 173 2.94 5.23 -12.31
CA SER A 173 1.58 5.26 -11.76
C SER A 173 1.55 5.48 -10.25
N ILE A 174 2.52 4.95 -9.51
CA ILE A 174 2.66 5.22 -8.07
C ILE A 174 3.02 6.68 -7.82
N ALA A 175 3.97 7.22 -8.58
CA ALA A 175 4.35 8.64 -8.47
C ALA A 175 3.18 9.57 -8.81
N VAL A 176 2.44 9.28 -9.89
CA VAL A 176 1.27 10.07 -10.29
C VAL A 176 0.16 9.97 -9.25
N LEU A 177 -0.14 8.78 -8.73
CA LEU A 177 -1.13 8.61 -7.66
C LEU A 177 -0.78 9.43 -6.42
N PHE A 178 0.51 9.50 -6.08
CA PHE A 178 0.96 10.32 -4.95
C PHE A 178 0.76 11.82 -5.24
N LEU A 179 1.20 12.30 -6.41
CA LEU A 179 1.07 13.72 -6.78
C LEU A 179 -0.38 14.18 -6.97
N ASP A 180 -1.28 13.30 -7.39
CA ASP A 180 -2.72 13.59 -7.46
C ASP A 180 -3.29 13.97 -6.08
N ARG A 181 -2.80 13.33 -5.02
CA ARG A 181 -3.18 13.65 -3.64
C ARG A 181 -2.42 14.82 -3.05
N PHE A 182 -1.15 14.95 -3.41
CA PHE A 182 -0.21 15.90 -2.82
C PHE A 182 0.48 16.73 -3.92
N PRO A 183 -0.26 17.64 -4.58
CA PRO A 183 0.21 18.33 -5.79
C PRO A 183 1.40 19.27 -5.54
N ASP A 184 1.60 19.71 -4.30
CA ASP A 184 2.72 20.58 -3.93
C ASP A 184 4.03 19.80 -3.65
N CYS A 185 3.95 18.47 -3.51
CA CYS A 185 5.13 17.62 -3.33
C CYS A 185 5.85 17.36 -4.65
N THR A 186 7.02 16.73 -4.59
CA THR A 186 7.73 16.24 -5.79
C THR A 186 7.74 14.73 -5.84
N ALA A 187 7.70 14.14 -7.04
CA ALA A 187 7.89 12.71 -7.23
C ALA A 187 8.82 12.45 -8.42
N THR A 188 9.68 11.45 -8.30
CA THR A 188 10.57 10.98 -9.36
C THR A 188 10.38 9.48 -9.54
N ALA A 189 10.02 9.07 -10.76
CA ALA A 189 9.91 7.67 -11.12
C ALA A 189 10.70 7.41 -12.39
N TYR A 190 11.51 6.36 -12.37
CA TYR A 190 12.15 5.81 -13.56
C TYR A 190 11.32 4.66 -14.08
N THR A 191 11.23 4.52 -15.40
CA THR A 191 10.42 3.47 -16.02
C THR A 191 11.20 2.89 -17.19
N VAL A 192 11.43 1.60 -17.13
CA VAL A 192 12.08 0.77 -18.13
C VAL A 192 11.20 -0.46 -18.33
N THR A 193 10.91 -0.78 -19.58
CA THR A 193 10.15 -1.99 -19.91
C THR A 193 11.10 -3.19 -20.02
N PRO A 194 10.65 -4.42 -19.66
CA PRO A 194 11.43 -5.64 -19.87
C PRO A 194 11.91 -5.79 -21.31
N SER A 195 11.09 -5.41 -22.30
CA SER A 195 11.44 -5.43 -23.72
C SER A 195 12.63 -4.51 -24.05
N LEU A 196 12.69 -3.32 -23.44
CA LEU A 196 13.82 -2.40 -23.62
C LEU A 196 15.11 -2.97 -23.01
N VAL A 197 15.00 -3.58 -21.81
CA VAL A 197 16.14 -4.27 -21.17
C VAL A 197 16.63 -5.42 -22.02
N ALA A 198 15.72 -6.23 -22.56
CA ALA A 198 16.06 -7.36 -23.42
C ALA A 198 16.75 -6.89 -24.72
N ALA A 199 16.31 -5.78 -25.31
CA ALA A 199 16.86 -5.26 -26.56
C ALA A 199 18.22 -4.57 -26.39
N LEU A 200 18.40 -3.74 -25.36
CA LEU A 200 19.60 -2.94 -25.17
C LEU A 200 20.66 -3.64 -24.31
N GLY A 201 20.26 -4.62 -23.49
CA GLY A 201 21.11 -5.22 -22.48
C GLY A 201 21.32 -4.31 -21.28
N ARG A 202 21.79 -4.92 -20.19
CA ARG A 202 21.83 -4.27 -18.87
C ARG A 202 22.70 -3.01 -18.86
N ASP A 203 23.92 -3.11 -19.35
CA ASP A 203 24.89 -2.04 -19.14
C ASP A 203 24.50 -0.76 -19.90
N LYS A 204 23.88 -0.90 -21.08
CA LYS A 204 23.33 0.23 -21.84
C LYS A 204 22.13 0.88 -21.15
N VAL A 205 21.19 0.09 -20.64
CA VAL A 205 20.06 0.64 -19.87
C VAL A 205 20.55 1.34 -18.62
N GLN A 206 21.57 0.81 -17.95
CA GLN A 206 22.16 1.45 -16.78
C GLN A 206 22.80 2.80 -17.13
N THR A 207 23.50 2.91 -18.27
CA THR A 207 24.03 4.23 -18.73
C THR A 207 22.93 5.24 -19.07
N LEU A 208 21.74 4.77 -19.48
CA LEU A 208 20.59 5.63 -19.76
C LEU A 208 19.88 6.11 -18.49
N LEU A 209 19.96 5.33 -17.41
CA LEU A 209 19.47 5.74 -16.11
C LEU A 209 20.48 6.70 -15.49
N ASP A 210 20.02 7.86 -15.02
CA ASP A 210 20.88 8.75 -14.24
C ASP A 210 21.25 8.04 -12.94
N GLU A 211 22.45 7.47 -12.88
CA GLU A 211 22.94 6.72 -11.72
C GLU A 211 22.94 7.58 -10.45
N ALA A 212 23.13 8.90 -10.55
CA ALA A 212 23.14 9.78 -9.38
C ALA A 212 21.75 10.04 -8.82
N LEU A 213 20.72 10.14 -9.68
CA LEU A 213 19.33 10.20 -9.24
C LEU A 213 18.80 8.82 -8.82
N PHE A 214 19.19 7.76 -9.51
CA PHE A 214 18.89 6.39 -9.11
C PHE A 214 19.55 6.05 -7.76
N SER A 215 20.75 6.55 -7.49
CA SER A 215 21.42 6.40 -6.19
C SER A 215 20.79 7.23 -5.07
N LYS A 216 20.03 8.30 -5.40
CA LYS A 216 19.38 9.17 -4.40
C LYS A 216 18.13 8.55 -3.78
N SER A 217 17.42 7.64 -4.46
CA SER A 217 16.23 6.96 -3.90
C SER A 217 16.56 6.01 -2.75
N PHE A 218 17.84 5.66 -2.59
CA PHE A 218 18.34 4.84 -1.49
C PHE A 218 18.57 5.59 -0.20
N ASN A 219 18.75 6.91 -0.26
CA ASN A 219 18.94 7.78 0.90
C ASN A 219 17.62 8.47 1.27
N ALA A 220 16.50 7.76 1.10
CA ALA A 220 15.22 8.21 1.62
C ALA A 220 15.19 8.10 3.14
N ASP A 221 14.48 9.01 3.80
CA ASP A 221 14.24 8.88 5.24
C ASP A 221 13.40 7.62 5.54
N TRP A 222 12.46 7.31 4.64
CA TRP A 222 11.54 6.18 4.76
C TRP A 222 11.40 5.41 3.45
N ILE A 223 11.31 4.08 3.54
CA ILE A 223 11.06 3.18 2.43
C ILE A 223 9.88 2.28 2.80
N PHE A 224 8.81 2.29 2.01
CA PHE A 224 7.63 1.47 2.24
C PHE A 224 7.51 0.41 1.15
N VAL A 225 7.51 -0.87 1.55
CA VAL A 225 7.53 -2.00 0.62
C VAL A 225 6.42 -3.00 0.86
N GLY A 226 5.78 -3.42 -0.23
CA GLY A 226 4.98 -4.63 -0.25
C GLY A 226 5.85 -5.88 -0.38
N ILE A 227 5.38 -6.98 0.21
CA ILE A 227 6.04 -8.29 0.15
C ILE A 227 5.20 -9.21 -0.75
N GLY A 228 5.82 -9.69 -1.82
CA GLY A 228 5.27 -10.69 -2.73
C GLY A 228 5.58 -12.10 -2.27
N THR A 229 4.78 -13.06 -2.72
CA THR A 229 5.02 -14.48 -2.54
C THR A 229 5.05 -15.15 -3.90
N LEU A 230 5.88 -16.18 -4.03
CA LEU A 230 5.83 -17.10 -5.17
C LEU A 230 4.99 -18.30 -4.74
N THR A 231 3.86 -18.56 -5.40
CA THR A 231 2.98 -19.69 -5.07
C THR A 231 2.73 -20.52 -6.33
N ARG A 232 2.80 -21.85 -6.20
CA ARG A 232 2.37 -22.75 -7.29
C ARG A 232 0.86 -22.98 -7.31
N GLU A 233 0.15 -22.44 -6.31
CA GLU A 233 -1.28 -22.60 -6.12
C GLU A 233 -1.99 -21.31 -6.55
N LEU A 234 -2.98 -21.43 -7.43
CA LEU A 234 -3.87 -20.31 -7.70
C LEU A 234 -4.47 -19.86 -6.36
N GLY A 235 -4.53 -18.54 -6.12
CA GLY A 235 -5.21 -18.03 -4.92
C GLY A 235 -6.63 -18.56 -4.85
N ARG A 236 -7.29 -18.45 -3.68
CA ARG A 236 -8.65 -18.99 -3.42
C ARG A 236 -9.74 -18.61 -4.44
N HIS A 237 -9.47 -17.66 -5.34
CA HIS A 237 -10.35 -17.20 -6.42
C HIS A 237 -9.80 -17.44 -7.84
N GLY A 238 -8.79 -18.30 -8.01
CA GLY A 238 -8.17 -18.54 -9.33
C GLY A 238 -7.22 -17.43 -9.79
N VAL A 239 -6.86 -16.49 -8.91
CA VAL A 239 -5.98 -15.36 -9.26
C VAL A 239 -4.54 -15.67 -8.87
N MET A 240 -3.64 -15.60 -9.84
CA MET A 240 -2.20 -15.77 -9.65
C MET A 240 -1.62 -14.54 -8.93
N PRO A 241 -0.81 -14.71 -7.86
CA PRO A 241 -0.12 -13.60 -7.20
C PRO A 241 0.66 -12.71 -8.18
N GLY A 242 0.79 -11.41 -7.86
CA GLY A 242 1.38 -10.42 -8.78
C GLY A 242 2.79 -10.79 -9.24
N PHE A 243 3.61 -11.32 -8.33
CA PHE A 243 4.95 -11.78 -8.68
C PHE A 243 4.97 -13.06 -9.53
N ASP A 244 4.12 -14.03 -9.24
CA ASP A 244 3.97 -15.24 -10.06
C ASP A 244 3.55 -14.87 -11.49
N PHE A 245 2.58 -13.95 -11.63
CA PHE A 245 2.12 -13.47 -12.93
C PHE A 245 3.22 -12.71 -13.67
N LEU A 246 3.91 -11.81 -12.99
CA LEU A 246 5.02 -11.07 -13.60
C LEU A 246 6.11 -12.01 -14.09
N THR A 247 6.50 -12.98 -13.25
CA THR A 247 7.47 -14.01 -13.61
C THR A 247 7.00 -14.75 -14.85
N HIS A 248 5.73 -15.17 -14.89
CA HIS A 248 5.15 -15.84 -16.05
C HIS A 248 5.14 -14.95 -17.31
N VAL A 249 4.75 -13.67 -17.22
CA VAL A 249 4.73 -12.74 -18.38
C VAL A 249 6.13 -12.49 -18.90
N VAL A 250 7.10 -12.32 -17.99
CA VAL A 250 8.47 -11.94 -18.34
C VAL A 250 9.27 -13.14 -18.84
N THR A 251 9.05 -14.35 -18.30
CA THR A 251 9.91 -15.51 -18.60
C THR A 251 9.22 -16.73 -19.16
N SER A 252 7.88 -16.74 -19.22
CA SER A 252 7.07 -17.90 -19.63
C SER A 252 7.26 -19.18 -18.81
N ASP A 253 8.16 -19.18 -17.80
CA ASP A 253 8.45 -20.30 -16.92
C ASP A 253 8.92 -19.79 -15.54
N VAL A 254 8.11 -20.07 -14.52
CA VAL A 254 8.38 -19.76 -13.11
C VAL A 254 9.15 -20.87 -12.39
N GLY A 255 9.24 -22.06 -13.02
CA GLY A 255 9.88 -23.25 -12.50
C GLY A 255 11.31 -23.03 -11.99
N PRO A 256 12.17 -22.26 -12.68
CA PRO A 256 13.54 -22.00 -12.25
C PRO A 256 13.66 -21.25 -10.90
N LEU A 257 12.72 -20.37 -10.56
CA LEU A 257 12.72 -19.66 -9.28
C LEU A 257 12.20 -20.56 -8.15
N ALA A 258 11.07 -21.23 -8.39
CA ALA A 258 10.49 -22.16 -7.43
C ALA A 258 11.45 -23.32 -7.09
N GLN A 259 12.15 -23.88 -8.08
CA GLN A 259 13.14 -24.96 -7.88
C GLN A 259 14.33 -24.54 -7.01
N ARG A 260 14.59 -23.23 -6.90
CA ARG A 260 15.66 -22.70 -6.06
C ARG A 260 15.19 -22.25 -4.69
N GLY A 261 13.95 -22.59 -4.33
CA GLY A 261 13.42 -22.31 -3.00
C GLY A 261 13.02 -20.85 -2.80
N THR A 262 12.74 -20.09 -3.87
CA THR A 262 12.14 -18.76 -3.72
C THR A 262 10.83 -18.87 -2.93
N VAL A 263 10.78 -18.16 -1.80
CA VAL A 263 9.58 -18.09 -0.95
C VAL A 263 8.83 -16.77 -1.12
N GLY A 264 9.53 -15.72 -1.56
CA GLY A 264 8.95 -14.40 -1.73
C GLY A 264 9.87 -13.43 -2.45
N GLU A 265 9.42 -12.19 -2.52
CA GLU A 265 10.16 -11.09 -3.13
C GLU A 265 9.80 -9.75 -2.50
N ILE A 266 10.75 -8.81 -2.62
CA ILE A 266 10.49 -7.38 -2.45
C ILE A 266 10.97 -6.67 -3.71
N SER A 267 10.06 -5.94 -4.35
CA SER A 267 10.35 -5.07 -5.49
C SER A 267 11.04 -5.82 -6.64
N TYR A 268 10.57 -7.03 -6.90
CA TYR A 268 11.09 -7.97 -7.89
C TYR A 268 12.44 -8.59 -7.53
N TRP A 269 12.83 -8.52 -6.26
CA TRP A 269 14.03 -9.16 -5.74
C TRP A 269 13.65 -10.47 -5.00
N PRO A 270 13.67 -11.64 -5.67
CA PRO A 270 13.29 -12.91 -5.08
C PRO A 270 14.35 -13.41 -4.10
N PHE A 271 13.86 -13.95 -2.98
CA PHE A 271 14.68 -14.52 -1.92
C PHE A 271 14.16 -15.89 -1.48
N ASP A 272 15.05 -16.69 -0.92
CA ASP A 272 14.74 -17.98 -0.30
C ASP A 272 14.25 -17.83 1.15
N ALA A 273 14.05 -18.97 1.84
CA ALA A 273 13.53 -19.01 3.20
C ALA A 273 14.41 -18.29 4.24
N ASP A 274 15.71 -18.15 3.96
CA ASP A 274 16.67 -17.44 4.81
C ASP A 274 16.75 -15.95 4.44
N GLY A 275 15.88 -15.50 3.53
CA GLY A 275 15.92 -14.18 2.95
C GLY A 275 17.09 -13.98 2.00
N ILE A 276 17.81 -15.03 1.58
CA ILE A 276 18.97 -14.88 0.68
C ILE A 276 18.51 -14.76 -0.78
N PRO A 277 19.03 -13.79 -1.54
CA PRO A 277 18.61 -13.60 -2.92
C PRO A 277 18.96 -14.76 -3.85
N VAL A 278 17.97 -15.20 -4.62
CA VAL A 278 18.03 -16.43 -5.43
C VAL A 278 18.84 -16.25 -6.73
N PHE A 279 19.18 -15.00 -7.08
CA PHE A 279 20.03 -14.66 -8.22
C PHE A 279 21.54 -14.81 -7.97
N ARG A 280 21.97 -15.22 -6.77
CA ARG A 280 23.39 -15.49 -6.51
C ARG A 280 23.86 -16.73 -7.32
N GLY A 281 24.87 -16.54 -8.17
CA GLY A 281 25.55 -17.60 -8.96
C GLY A 281 25.60 -17.38 -10.49
N ARG A 282 26.48 -18.11 -11.20
CA ARG A 282 26.70 -18.01 -12.67
C ARG A 282 25.75 -18.89 -13.49
N ASN A 283 24.44 -18.89 -13.21
CA ASN A 283 23.51 -19.69 -14.02
C ASN A 283 22.93 -18.85 -15.16
N GLU A 284 23.24 -19.24 -16.40
CA GLU A 284 22.80 -18.55 -17.62
C GLU A 284 21.28 -18.51 -17.77
N LYS A 285 20.54 -19.51 -17.27
CA LYS A 285 19.06 -19.51 -17.32
C LYS A 285 18.41 -18.45 -16.43
N LEU A 286 19.12 -17.97 -15.41
CA LEU A 286 18.70 -16.84 -14.57
C LEU A 286 19.35 -15.52 -14.98
N ALA A 287 20.24 -15.52 -15.97
CA ALA A 287 20.85 -14.29 -16.45
C ALA A 287 19.74 -13.32 -16.90
N TYR A 288 18.71 -13.81 -17.60
CA TYR A 288 17.58 -12.99 -18.02
C TYR A 288 16.83 -12.35 -16.84
N PHE A 289 16.47 -13.15 -15.82
CA PHE A 289 15.85 -12.63 -14.59
C PHE A 289 16.74 -11.59 -13.91
N ARG A 290 18.04 -11.88 -13.80
CA ARG A 290 19.01 -10.93 -13.26
C ARG A 290 19.03 -9.66 -14.13
N HIS A 291 19.02 -9.75 -15.45
CA HIS A 291 19.07 -8.58 -16.31
C HIS A 291 17.80 -7.72 -16.19
N VAL A 292 16.61 -8.31 -16.13
CA VAL A 292 15.35 -7.56 -16.03
C VAL A 292 15.09 -7.05 -14.60
N PHE A 293 15.31 -7.88 -13.59
CA PHE A 293 14.89 -7.59 -12.21
C PHE A 293 15.99 -6.97 -11.32
N THR A 294 17.25 -6.95 -11.75
CA THR A 294 18.34 -6.31 -10.98
C THR A 294 18.34 -4.78 -11.04
N TYR A 295 17.35 -4.18 -11.71
CA TYR A 295 17.07 -2.76 -11.60
C TYR A 295 16.12 -2.42 -10.45
N SER A 296 15.74 -3.40 -9.65
CA SER A 296 15.17 -3.10 -8.35
C SER A 296 16.23 -2.47 -7.46
N GLN A 297 15.79 -1.49 -6.69
CA GLN A 297 16.63 -0.82 -5.72
C GLN A 297 17.07 -1.83 -4.63
N PHE A 298 16.21 -2.77 -4.24
CA PHE A 298 16.58 -3.83 -3.29
C PHE A 298 17.84 -4.63 -3.69
N GLY A 299 18.05 -4.89 -4.98
CA GLY A 299 19.26 -5.57 -5.47
C GLY A 299 20.55 -4.75 -5.45
N VAL A 300 20.45 -3.43 -5.26
CA VAL A 300 21.59 -2.54 -5.02
C VAL A 300 21.87 -2.43 -3.52
N LEU A 301 20.82 -2.37 -2.69
CA LEU A 301 20.96 -2.33 -1.23
C LEU A 301 21.66 -3.57 -0.66
N GLU A 302 21.44 -4.76 -1.25
CA GLU A 302 22.15 -5.97 -0.84
C GLU A 302 23.66 -5.92 -1.17
N ARG A 303 24.03 -5.29 -2.30
CA ARG A 303 25.43 -5.18 -2.75
C ARG A 303 26.24 -4.18 -1.95
N GLU A 304 25.60 -3.12 -1.48
CA GLU A 304 26.19 -2.11 -0.61
C GLU A 304 25.76 -2.37 0.83
N HIS A 305 26.35 -3.38 1.48
CA HIS A 305 26.23 -3.80 2.89
C HIS A 305 25.70 -2.74 3.89
N ARG A 306 24.39 -2.44 3.87
CA ARG A 306 23.74 -1.48 4.80
C ARG A 306 22.73 -2.14 5.74
N PHE A 307 22.61 -3.46 5.72
CA PHE A 307 21.61 -4.21 6.49
C PHE A 307 22.19 -4.82 7.77
N ALA A 308 22.71 -3.97 8.66
CA ALA A 308 22.89 -4.32 10.06
C ALA A 308 21.84 -3.57 10.87
N HIS A 309 21.19 -4.25 11.84
CA HIS A 309 20.20 -3.71 12.79
C HIS A 309 20.75 -2.58 13.69
N ALA A 310 21.91 -2.01 13.38
CA ALA A 310 22.48 -0.89 14.11
C ALA A 310 21.87 0.43 13.61
N PRO A 311 21.29 1.26 14.49
CA PRO A 311 20.88 2.61 14.14
C PRO A 311 22.13 3.41 13.74
N GLN A 312 22.27 3.72 12.46
CA GLN A 312 23.29 4.64 11.95
C GLN A 312 22.60 5.92 11.51
N ALA A 313 23.15 7.07 11.92
CA ALA A 313 22.66 8.36 11.47
C ALA A 313 22.68 8.42 9.94
N GLY A 314 21.54 8.73 9.32
CA GLY A 314 21.39 8.75 7.86
C GLY A 314 21.01 7.40 7.22
N ARG A 315 20.68 6.36 8.00
CA ARG A 315 20.09 5.13 7.47
C ARG A 315 18.59 5.30 7.22
N SER A 316 18.14 4.83 6.06
CA SER A 316 16.73 4.74 5.68
C SER A 316 15.98 3.74 6.56
N ARG A 317 14.75 4.09 6.97
CA ARG A 317 13.86 3.19 7.73
C ARG A 317 12.95 2.43 6.78
N VAL A 318 12.95 1.11 6.84
CA VAL A 318 12.21 0.23 5.93
C VAL A 318 10.97 -0.35 6.59
N VAL A 319 9.82 -0.14 5.98
CA VAL A 319 8.51 -0.57 6.47
C VAL A 319 7.92 -1.60 5.51
N GLY A 320 7.79 -2.84 5.97
CA GLY A 320 7.07 -3.88 5.27
C GLY A 320 5.56 -3.71 5.46
N VAL A 321 4.80 -3.80 4.37
CA VAL A 321 3.34 -3.66 4.36
C VAL A 321 2.72 -4.88 3.69
N ALA A 322 2.44 -5.91 4.48
CA ALA A 322 1.98 -7.20 3.97
C ALA A 322 1.22 -8.01 5.01
N GLY A 323 0.31 -8.87 4.55
CA GLY A 323 -0.40 -9.82 5.40
C GLY A 323 -1.09 -10.91 4.58
N GLY A 324 -1.71 -11.80 5.32
CA GLY A 324 -2.29 -13.05 4.86
C GLY A 324 -1.41 -14.27 5.08
N LEU A 325 -2.06 -15.37 5.51
CA LEU A 325 -1.39 -16.63 5.87
C LEU A 325 -0.50 -17.21 4.76
N HIS A 326 -0.91 -17.05 3.51
CA HIS A 326 -0.13 -17.47 2.34
C HIS A 326 1.23 -16.73 2.18
N LYS A 327 1.44 -15.62 2.89
CA LYS A 327 2.69 -14.85 2.86
C LYS A 327 3.57 -15.04 4.08
N VAL A 328 3.19 -15.87 5.06
CA VAL A 328 3.92 -16.03 6.33
C VAL A 328 5.40 -16.35 6.07
N LYS A 329 5.69 -17.33 5.22
CA LYS A 329 7.08 -17.70 4.86
C LYS A 329 7.85 -16.54 4.21
N ALA A 330 7.21 -15.83 3.28
CA ALA A 330 7.80 -14.68 2.60
C ALA A 330 8.08 -13.53 3.57
N ILE A 331 7.17 -13.25 4.50
CA ILE A 331 7.29 -12.18 5.49
C ILE A 331 8.41 -12.48 6.48
N ARG A 332 8.54 -13.74 6.96
CA ARG A 332 9.65 -14.15 7.83
C ARG A 332 10.99 -13.98 7.14
N ALA A 333 11.13 -14.47 5.91
CA ALA A 333 12.35 -14.32 5.12
C ALA A 333 12.67 -12.84 4.82
N ALA A 334 11.64 -12.02 4.59
CA ALA A 334 11.77 -10.59 4.35
C ALA A 334 12.23 -9.80 5.58
N ALA A 335 11.99 -10.28 6.80
CA ALA A 335 12.25 -9.54 8.05
C ALA A 335 13.69 -9.00 8.16
N ARG A 336 14.67 -9.72 7.61
CA ARG A 336 16.07 -9.29 7.47
C ARG A 336 16.24 -7.90 6.82
N TYR A 337 15.26 -7.48 6.02
CA TYR A 337 15.28 -6.23 5.26
C TYR A 337 14.42 -5.13 5.87
N LEU A 338 13.72 -5.39 6.97
CA LEU A 338 12.70 -4.51 7.51
C LEU A 338 13.11 -3.98 8.88
N ASP A 339 12.77 -2.73 9.14
CA ASP A 339 12.79 -2.16 10.48
C ASP A 339 11.40 -2.24 11.10
N TYR A 340 10.36 -2.09 10.29
CA TYR A 340 8.97 -2.11 10.73
C TYR A 340 8.13 -3.05 9.87
N LEU A 341 7.09 -3.64 10.47
CA LEU A 341 6.09 -4.43 9.75
C LEU A 341 4.67 -4.01 10.12
N VAL A 342 3.86 -3.70 9.11
CA VAL A 342 2.41 -3.51 9.24
C VAL A 342 1.70 -4.74 8.66
N THR A 343 0.98 -5.47 9.52
CA THR A 343 0.35 -6.74 9.17
C THR A 343 -0.97 -6.99 9.91
N ASP A 344 -1.59 -8.13 9.64
CA ASP A 344 -2.84 -8.56 10.29
C ASP A 344 -2.62 -9.59 11.39
N VAL A 345 -3.58 -9.67 12.31
CA VAL A 345 -3.55 -10.53 13.49
C VAL A 345 -3.32 -12.01 13.18
N LYS A 346 -3.86 -12.56 12.08
CA LYS A 346 -3.68 -13.99 11.79
C LYS A 346 -2.31 -14.27 11.20
N THR A 347 -1.78 -13.35 10.38
CA THR A 347 -0.39 -13.45 9.92
C THR A 347 0.60 -13.27 11.04
N ALA A 348 0.39 -12.27 11.90
CA ALA A 348 1.23 -12.04 13.07
C ALA A 348 1.26 -13.26 13.99
N GLN A 349 0.08 -13.81 14.33
CA GLN A 349 -0.02 -14.99 15.18
C GLN A 349 0.70 -16.20 14.56
N ALA A 350 0.50 -16.46 13.26
CA ALA A 350 1.17 -17.56 12.58
C ALA A 350 2.70 -17.42 12.57
N ILE A 351 3.22 -16.19 12.53
CA ILE A 351 4.67 -15.94 12.60
C ILE A 351 5.20 -16.19 14.02
N VAL A 352 4.47 -15.72 15.03
CA VAL A 352 4.84 -15.88 16.44
C VAL A 352 4.76 -17.35 16.87
N ASP A 353 3.69 -18.06 16.50
CA ASP A 353 3.51 -19.49 16.81
C ASP A 353 4.61 -20.36 16.18
N ASP A 354 5.10 -19.99 14.99
CA ASP A 354 6.20 -20.67 14.30
C ASP A 354 7.59 -20.34 14.89
N ALA A 355 7.69 -19.35 15.78
CA ALA A 355 8.93 -18.91 16.41
C ALA A 355 9.09 -19.40 17.87
N ALA A 356 7.98 -19.79 18.51
CA ALA A 356 7.94 -20.47 19.81
C ALA A 356 8.28 -21.96 19.68
#